data_AF-A0A6B3HNX3-F1
#
_entry.id   AF-A0A6B3HNX3-F1
#
_cell.length_a   1.000
_cell.length_b   1.000
_cell.length_c   1.000
_cell.angle_alpha   90.00
_cell.angle_beta   90.00
_cell.angle_gamma   90.00
#
_symmetry.space_group_name_H-M   'P 1'
#
loop_
_entity.id
_entity.type
_entity.pdbx_description
1 polymer ?
#
loop_
_entity_poly.entity_id
_entity_poly.type
_entity_poly.pdbx_seq_one_letter_code
_entity_poly.pdbx_strand_id
1 'polypeptide(L)'
;VLTAAAGTAEQDYLDSGEEAVAAAALVAAQRPGGEPVTTAYGPKDPLPPLPADLRPLAVRALDRLTGTNAEPFDLWEEAGAGAEWLAGIAALRAVLAAAPGE
;
A
#
# COMPACT_ATOMS: atom_id res chain seq x y z
N VAL A 1 -5.18 -9.94 -2.87
CA VAL A 1 -3.96 -9.12 -2.98
C VAL A 1 -3.33 -8.83 -1.61
N LEU A 2 -3.94 -8.03 -0.71
CA LEU A 2 -3.32 -7.68 0.58
C LEU A 2 -2.94 -8.89 1.46
N THR A 3 -3.83 -9.88 1.60
CA THR A 3 -3.53 -11.11 2.35
C THR A 3 -2.38 -11.91 1.75
N ALA A 4 -2.29 -11.96 0.42
CA ALA A 4 -1.21 -12.66 -0.26
C ALA A 4 0.11 -11.92 -0.05
N ALA A 5 0.15 -10.61 -0.31
CA ALA A 5 1.34 -9.79 -0.13
C ALA A 5 1.83 -9.76 1.33
N ALA A 6 0.92 -9.68 2.31
CA ALA A 6 1.25 -9.73 3.72
C ALA A 6 1.72 -11.12 4.20
N GLY A 7 1.43 -12.18 3.44
CA GLY A 7 1.81 -13.57 3.75
C GLY A 7 3.05 -14.06 3.02
N THR A 8 3.56 -13.31 2.04
CA THR A 8 4.79 -13.65 1.30
C THR A 8 5.99 -13.61 2.24
N ALA A 9 6.73 -14.71 2.34
CA ALA A 9 7.94 -14.75 3.15
C ALA A 9 9.02 -13.81 2.57
N GLU A 10 9.97 -13.38 3.39
CA GLU A 10 11.07 -12.49 2.98
C GLU A 10 11.96 -13.11 1.89
N GLN A 11 11.95 -14.44 1.80
CA GLN A 11 12.76 -15.24 0.87
C GLN A 11 12.06 -15.44 -0.48
N ASP A 12 10.74 -15.22 -0.52
CA ASP A 12 9.89 -15.41 -1.69
C ASP A 12 9.67 -14.07 -2.40
N TYR A 13 9.57 -14.10 -3.73
CA TYR A 13 9.40 -12.91 -4.54
C TYR A 13 7.96 -12.39 -4.48
N LEU A 14 7.78 -11.07 -4.36
CA LEU A 14 6.47 -10.43 -4.33
C LEU A 14 6.13 -9.81 -5.70
N ASP A 15 5.44 -10.58 -6.54
CA ASP A 15 5.05 -10.21 -7.91
C ASP A 15 3.84 -9.24 -7.94
N SER A 16 2.93 -9.30 -6.96
CA SER A 16 1.73 -8.44 -6.91
C SER A 16 1.94 -7.13 -6.14
N GLY A 17 3.11 -6.51 -6.30
CA GLY A 17 3.51 -5.37 -5.49
C GLY A 17 2.72 -4.10 -5.79
N GLU A 18 2.47 -3.83 -7.07
CA GLU A 18 1.72 -2.67 -7.53
C GLU A 18 0.26 -2.74 -7.07
N GLU A 19 -0.38 -3.91 -7.16
CA GLU A 19 -1.75 -4.11 -6.69
C GLU A 19 -1.85 -4.04 -5.17
N ALA A 20 -0.80 -4.46 -4.45
CA ALA A 20 -0.74 -4.30 -3.01
C ALA A 20 -0.66 -2.82 -2.61
N VAL A 21 0.14 -2.01 -3.31
CA VAL A 21 0.19 -0.55 -3.11
C VAL A 21 -1.16 0.09 -3.45
N ALA A 22 -1.75 -0.25 -4.59
CA ALA A 22 -3.05 0.28 -4.99
C ALA A 22 -4.15 -0.07 -3.98
N ALA A 23 -4.20 -1.33 -3.52
CA ALA A 23 -5.14 -1.76 -2.50
C ALA A 23 -4.91 -1.05 -1.16
N ALA A 24 -3.65 -0.85 -0.74
CA ALA A 24 -3.32 -0.10 0.46
C ALA A 24 -3.74 1.37 0.37
N ALA A 25 -3.58 2.01 -0.79
CA ALA A 25 -4.01 3.38 -1.05
C ALA A 25 -5.54 3.53 -0.95
N LEU A 26 -6.31 2.57 -1.48
CA LEU A 26 -7.77 2.58 -1.35
C LEU A 26 -8.23 2.44 0.11
N VAL A 27 -7.55 1.62 0.91
CA VAL A 27 -7.82 1.50 2.35
C VAL A 27 -7.43 2.80 3.07
N ALA A 28 -6.28 3.40 2.74
CA ALA A 28 -5.80 4.64 3.33
C ALA A 28 -6.74 5.82 3.03
N ALA A 29 -7.29 5.91 1.82
CA ALA A 29 -8.24 6.95 1.41
C ALA A 29 -9.54 6.98 2.23
N GLN A 30 -9.92 5.86 2.87
CA GLN A 30 -11.07 5.80 3.78
C GLN A 30 -10.71 6.10 5.25
N ARG A 31 -9.47 6.56 5.53
CA ARG A 31 -9.01 6.91 6.87
C ARG A 31 -8.97 8.42 7.06
N PRO A 32 -9.14 8.91 8.31
CA PRO A 32 -8.82 10.30 8.63
C PRO A 32 -7.39 10.64 8.22
N GLY A 33 -7.23 11.73 7.46
CA GLY A 33 -5.92 12.15 6.93
C GLY A 33 -5.45 11.38 5.68
N GLY A 34 -6.25 10.46 5.15
CA GLY A 34 -5.98 9.81 3.88
C GLY A 34 -6.32 10.69 2.69
N GLU A 35 -5.46 10.67 1.68
CA GLU A 35 -5.70 11.35 0.40
C GLU A 35 -6.69 10.53 -0.44
N PRO A 36 -7.77 11.13 -0.98
CA PRO A 36 -8.64 10.47 -1.96
C PRO A 36 -7.86 9.97 -3.20
N VAL A 37 -8.09 8.71 -3.54
CA VAL A 37 -7.57 8.15 -4.80
C VAL A 37 -8.40 8.68 -5.98
N THR A 38 -7.81 9.57 -6.78
CA THR A 38 -8.45 10.22 -7.92
C THR A 38 -7.79 9.77 -9.22
N THR A 39 -8.29 8.67 -9.79
CA THR A 39 -7.82 8.15 -11.09
C THR A 39 -8.97 8.13 -12.10
N ALA A 40 -8.69 8.50 -13.35
CA ALA A 40 -9.64 8.37 -14.45
C ALA A 40 -10.04 6.91 -14.74
N TYR A 41 -9.27 5.96 -14.24
CA TYR A 41 -9.50 4.52 -14.37
C TYR A 41 -10.28 3.92 -13.19
N GLY A 42 -10.69 4.75 -12.23
CA GLY A 42 -11.46 4.32 -11.06
C GLY A 42 -12.94 4.10 -11.37
N PRO A 43 -13.69 3.50 -10.43
CA PRO A 43 -15.14 3.43 -10.53
C PRO A 43 -15.75 4.84 -10.57
N LYS A 44 -16.87 4.99 -11.27
CA LYS A 44 -17.62 6.26 -11.34
C LYS A 44 -18.24 6.65 -10.00
N ASP A 45 -18.63 5.65 -9.23
CA ASP A 45 -19.19 5.79 -7.90
C ASP A 45 -18.12 5.59 -6.83
N PRO A 46 -18.25 6.22 -5.65
CA PRO A 46 -17.33 6.02 -4.55
C PRO A 46 -17.35 4.56 -4.09
N LEU A 47 -16.19 4.07 -3.63
CA LEU A 47 -16.11 2.73 -3.04
C LEU A 47 -16.95 2.66 -1.77
N PRO A 48 -17.64 1.52 -1.53
CA PRO A 48 -18.31 1.29 -0.26
C PRO A 48 -17.29 1.23 0.89
N PRO A 49 -17.76 1.36 2.15
CA PRO A 49 -16.91 1.19 3.32
C PRO A 49 -16.16 -0.15 3.28
N LEU A 50 -14.84 -0.09 3.37
CA LEU A 50 -13.97 -1.27 3.36
C LEU A 50 -13.91 -1.92 4.75
N PRO A 51 -13.75 -3.26 4.83
CA PRO A 51 -13.61 -3.96 6.10
C PRO A 51 -12.42 -3.46 6.92
N ALA A 52 -12.63 -3.27 8.23
CA ALA A 52 -11.60 -2.76 9.14
C ALA A 52 -10.36 -3.67 9.20
N ASP A 53 -10.53 -4.99 9.03
CA ASP A 53 -9.45 -5.99 9.02
C ASP A 53 -8.48 -5.83 7.83
N LEU A 54 -8.83 -5.07 6.80
CA LEU A 54 -7.91 -4.79 5.69
C LEU A 54 -6.79 -3.83 6.11
N ARG A 55 -7.01 -2.99 7.12
CA ARG A 55 -6.03 -2.02 7.59
C ARG A 55 -4.72 -2.67 8.07
N PRO A 56 -4.72 -3.62 9.02
CA PRO A 56 -3.49 -4.29 9.43
C PRO A 56 -2.85 -5.11 8.29
N LEU A 57 -3.64 -5.64 7.36
CA LEU A 57 -3.12 -6.33 6.18
C LEU A 57 -2.41 -5.36 5.22
N ALA A 58 -2.96 -4.16 5.02
CA ALA A 58 -2.35 -3.10 4.21
C ALA A 58 -1.01 -2.67 4.77
N VAL A 59 -0.89 -2.45 6.09
CA VAL A 59 0.39 -2.11 6.74
C VAL A 59 1.43 -3.21 6.51
N ARG A 60 1.07 -4.48 6.74
CA ARG A 60 2.00 -5.61 6.55
C ARG A 60 2.43 -5.77 5.09
N ALA A 61 1.52 -5.57 4.15
CA ALA A 61 1.85 -5.63 2.72
C ALA A 61 2.85 -4.51 2.33
N LEU A 62 2.64 -3.28 2.83
CA LEU A 62 3.57 -2.17 2.61
C LEU A 62 4.94 -2.43 3.27
N ASP A 63 4.97 -2.99 4.48
CA ASP A 63 6.22 -3.37 5.15
C ASP A 63 7.01 -4.39 4.32
N ARG A 64 6.34 -5.39 3.73
CA ARG A 64 6.96 -6.39 2.86
C ARG A 64 7.57 -5.77 1.60
N LEU A 65 6.94 -4.74 1.04
CA LEU A 65 7.39 -4.05 -0.18
C LEU A 65 8.64 -3.18 0.01
N THR A 66 8.92 -2.78 1.26
CA THR A 66 10.14 -2.03 1.63
C THR A 66 11.24 -2.92 2.21
N GLY A 67 10.98 -4.22 2.31
CA GLY A 67 11.94 -5.22 2.78
C GLY A 67 12.80 -5.79 1.66
N THR A 68 13.64 -6.75 2.01
CA THR A 68 14.50 -7.48 1.06
C THR A 68 13.66 -8.24 0.02
N ASN A 69 14.19 -8.44 -1.19
CA ASN A 69 13.57 -9.26 -2.24
C ASN A 69 12.16 -8.77 -2.63
N ALA A 70 12.06 -7.49 -2.99
CA ALA A 70 10.83 -6.85 -3.42
C ALA A 70 11.07 -6.14 -4.77
N GLU A 71 10.67 -6.80 -5.85
CA GLU A 71 10.77 -6.29 -7.24
C GLU A 71 10.45 -4.81 -7.40
N PRO A 72 9.32 -4.30 -6.84
CA PRO A 72 8.92 -2.95 -7.16
C PRO A 72 9.95 -1.95 -6.67
N PHE A 73 10.56 -2.18 -5.50
CA PHE A 73 11.57 -1.29 -4.98
C PHE A 73 12.83 -1.29 -5.85
N ASP A 74 13.32 -2.47 -6.27
CA ASP A 74 14.49 -2.59 -7.14
C ASP A 74 14.25 -1.83 -8.47
N LEU A 75 13.09 -2.00 -9.10
CA LEU A 75 12.74 -1.29 -10.35
C LEU A 75 12.68 0.23 -10.18
N TRP A 76 12.09 0.72 -9.08
CA TRP A 76 12.03 2.16 -8.80
C TRP A 76 13.40 2.73 -8.43
N GLU A 77 14.26 1.96 -7.77
CA GLU A 77 15.65 2.33 -7.50
C GLU A 77 16.45 2.47 -8.79
N GLU A 78 16.37 1.47 -9.68
CA GLU A 78 17.04 1.47 -10.99
C GLU A 78 16.59 2.66 -11.87
N ALA A 79 15.34 3.09 -11.75
CA ALA A 79 14.79 4.27 -12.42
C ALA A 79 15.22 5.61 -11.78
N GLY A 80 15.96 5.59 -10.67
CA GLY A 80 16.40 6.80 -9.93
C GLY A 80 15.30 7.45 -9.09
N ALA A 81 14.17 6.78 -8.89
CA ALA A 81 13.00 7.29 -8.17
C ALA A 81 12.73 6.54 -6.85
N GLY A 82 13.63 5.65 -6.42
CA GLY A 82 13.47 4.83 -5.21
C GLY A 82 13.22 5.66 -3.93
N ALA A 83 13.86 6.82 -3.79
CA ALA A 83 13.62 7.70 -2.64
C ALA A 83 12.20 8.31 -2.63
N GLU A 84 11.69 8.72 -3.79
CA GLU A 84 10.32 9.24 -3.93
C GLU A 84 9.30 8.12 -3.68
N TRP A 85 9.55 6.93 -4.23
CA TRP A 85 8.73 5.75 -4.00
C TRP A 85 8.65 5.40 -2.51
N LEU A 86 9.79 5.30 -1.82
CA LEU A 86 9.83 5.03 -0.37
C LEU A 86 9.09 6.09 0.45
N ALA A 87 9.20 7.37 0.06
CA ALA A 87 8.46 8.44 0.71
C ALA A 87 6.94 8.27 0.54
N GLY A 88 6.48 7.87 -0.65
CA GLY A 88 5.08 7.53 -0.91
C GLY A 88 4.58 6.36 -0.07
N ILE A 89 5.35 5.26 0.00
CA ILE A 89 5.00 4.10 0.84
C ILE A 89 4.93 4.49 2.32
N ALA A 90 5.89 5.27 2.81
CA ALA A 90 5.92 5.74 4.19
C ALA A 90 4.70 6.62 4.54
N ALA A 91 4.28 7.50 3.63
CA ALA A 91 3.10 8.34 3.81
C ALA A 91 1.81 7.51 3.92
N LEU A 92 1.61 6.54 3.02
CA LEU A 92 0.47 5.61 3.09
C LEU A 92 0.47 4.83 4.41
N ARG A 93 1.64 4.31 4.81
CA ARG A 93 1.80 3.57 6.06
C ARG A 93 1.47 4.42 7.27
N ALA A 94 1.85 5.70 7.30
CA ALA A 94 1.55 6.60 8.41
C ALA A 94 0.05 6.80 8.60
N VAL A 95 -0.69 7.03 7.51
CA VAL A 95 -2.16 7.13 7.54
C VAL A 95 -2.80 5.83 8.04
N LEU A 96 -2.30 4.69 7.57
CA LEU A 96 -2.79 3.38 7.98
C LEU A 96 -2.41 3.00 9.42
N ALA A 97 -1.31 3.54 9.96
CA ALA A 97 -0.85 3.27 11.33
C ALA A 97 -1.47 4.21 12.38
N ALA A 98 -1.90 5.41 11.97
CA ALA A 98 -2.53 6.39 12.87
C ALA A 98 -3.74 5.79 13.59
N ALA A 99 -3.83 5.96 14.92
CA ALA A 99 -5.00 5.55 15.68
C ALA A 99 -6.28 6.14 15.03
N PRO A 100 -7.42 5.43 15.03
CA PRO A 100 -8.68 6.10 14.69
C PRO A 100 -8.80 7.29 15.64
N GLY A 101 -8.92 8.51 15.08
CA GLY A 101 -8.98 9.73 15.89
C GLY A 101 -10.03 9.59 16.98
N GLU A 102 -9.68 10.05 18.18
CA GLU A 102 -10.59 10.18 19.33
C GLU A 102 -11.77 11.12 19.04
#